data_AF-A0A7H0I805-F1
#
_entry.id   AF-A0A7H0I805-F1
#
_cell.length_a   1.000
_cell.length_b   1.000
_cell.length_c   1.000
_cell.angle_alpha   90.00
_cell.angle_beta   90.00
_cell.angle_gamma   90.00
#
_symmetry.space_group_name_H-M   'P 1'
#
loop_
_entity.id
_entity.type
_entity.pdbx_description
1 polymer ?
#
loop_
_entity_poly.entity_id
_entity_poly.type
_entity_poly.pdbx_seq_one_letter_code
_entity_poly.pdbx_strand_id
1 'polypeptide(L)'
;MRRWVKVSVTAAVVLSVGGWFAQPYVKDWWLVRDACDGGLPAGAARELAPHDAHFAGEESRTLRGLGEYRCEVTVEGDDEPTQLVSLRAYTGRDAVEGSLLTSVRSGFQRMAAVPEGLPGFVSRYKTADFLVPCPDLPKDADGRSPKMLAHFTFGEKTLTGRPAVYEAAVALVNSASDRLGCGAAPLKAPTGKDGLPDPEDEQDPVWLDEAGDTGCAWARKAGLPSAPAAWRVVDRMNDAAPIGRCAFQNRAPGDDEPGAPLAFESWYGDWTDRLLTEGLSHARWLTATARCDGEAAHFVLSADDEFPGLGTAKQRALLKAFAEDKVERRGCTDLRMDGAEAQSG
;
A
#
# COMPACT_ATOMS: atom_id res chain seq x y z
N MET A 1 -35.10 -59.33 14.46
CA MET A 1 -34.88 -58.12 15.30
C MET A 1 -33.40 -57.84 15.62
N ARG A 2 -32.61 -58.80 16.16
CA ARG A 2 -31.21 -58.58 16.58
C ARG A 2 -30.23 -58.08 15.50
N ARG A 3 -30.49 -58.35 14.21
CA ARG A 3 -29.61 -57.95 13.09
C ARG A 3 -29.85 -56.51 12.62
N TRP A 4 -31.09 -56.03 12.70
CA TRP A 4 -31.46 -54.65 12.35
C TRP A 4 -30.97 -53.65 13.41
N VAL A 5 -31.07 -54.01 14.70
CA VAL A 5 -30.53 -53.19 15.80
C VAL A 5 -29.02 -53.00 15.66
N LYS A 6 -28.26 -54.03 15.26
CA LYS A 6 -26.82 -53.90 15.03
C LYS A 6 -26.49 -52.96 13.87
N VAL A 7 -27.22 -53.05 12.76
CA VAL A 7 -27.02 -52.17 11.60
C VAL A 7 -27.32 -50.72 11.96
N SER A 8 -28.41 -50.45 12.68
CA SER A 8 -28.77 -49.10 13.13
C SER A 8 -27.75 -48.52 14.11
N VAL A 9 -27.25 -49.32 15.06
CA VAL A 9 -26.21 -48.87 16.00
C VAL A 9 -24.88 -48.60 15.29
N THR A 10 -24.45 -49.45 14.37
CA THR A 10 -23.23 -49.22 13.58
C THR A 10 -23.36 -47.99 12.69
N ALA A 11 -24.51 -47.79 12.03
CA ALA A 11 -24.76 -46.59 11.24
C ALA A 11 -24.74 -45.31 12.10
N ALA A 12 -25.36 -45.34 13.28
CA ALA A 12 -25.34 -44.22 14.21
C ALA A 12 -23.90 -43.89 14.64
N VAL A 13 -23.10 -44.89 15.04
CA VAL A 13 -21.69 -44.68 15.43
C VAL A 13 -20.87 -44.12 14.28
N VAL A 14 -21.02 -44.65 13.06
CA VAL A 14 -20.29 -44.14 11.88
C VAL A 14 -20.69 -42.71 11.54
N LEU A 15 -21.98 -42.35 11.65
CA LEU A 15 -22.46 -40.98 11.43
C LEU A 15 -22.01 -40.03 12.54
N SER A 16 -21.95 -40.48 13.80
CA SER A 16 -21.45 -39.68 14.92
C SER A 16 -19.95 -39.42 14.80
N VAL A 17 -19.16 -40.46 14.50
CA VAL A 17 -17.71 -40.34 14.31
C VAL A 17 -17.40 -39.54 13.05
N GLY A 18 -18.07 -39.81 11.92
CA GLY A 18 -17.92 -39.05 10.68
C GLY A 18 -18.35 -37.59 10.84
N GLY A 19 -19.42 -37.31 11.58
CA GLY A 19 -19.87 -35.96 11.90
C GLY A 19 -18.86 -35.20 12.76
N TRP A 20 -18.23 -35.87 13.73
CA TRP A 20 -17.16 -35.28 14.55
C TRP A 20 -15.94 -34.87 13.72
N PHE A 21 -15.50 -35.72 12.77
CA PHE A 21 -14.39 -35.38 11.87
C PHE A 21 -14.75 -34.33 10.82
N ALA A 22 -16.01 -34.23 10.40
CA ALA A 22 -16.47 -33.25 9.41
C ALA A 22 -16.75 -31.87 10.00
N GLN A 23 -17.00 -31.77 11.32
CA GLN A 23 -17.36 -30.53 12.00
C GLN A 23 -16.37 -29.37 11.76
N PRO A 24 -15.03 -29.51 11.88
CA PRO A 24 -14.10 -28.41 11.62
C PRO A 24 -14.18 -27.92 10.16
N TYR A 25 -14.30 -28.83 9.19
CA TYR A 25 -14.40 -28.46 7.77
C TYR A 25 -15.70 -27.72 7.43
N VAL A 26 -16.82 -28.09 8.07
CA VAL A 26 -18.09 -27.38 7.91
C VAL A 26 -18.02 -25.98 8.52
N LYS A 27 -17.39 -25.87 9.70
CA LYS A 27 -17.15 -24.58 10.36
C LYS A 27 -16.27 -23.67 9.50
N ASP A 28 -15.15 -24.19 8.99
CA ASP A 28 -14.24 -23.45 8.11
C ASP A 28 -14.95 -22.99 6.84
N TRP A 29 -15.70 -23.89 6.20
CA TRP A 29 -16.44 -23.55 4.99
C TRP A 29 -17.45 -22.43 5.23
N TRP A 30 -18.16 -22.47 6.35
CA TRP A 30 -19.15 -21.45 6.70
C TRP A 30 -18.49 -20.11 7.06
N LEU A 31 -17.44 -20.13 7.90
CA LEU A 31 -16.68 -18.94 8.27
C LEU A 31 -16.08 -18.24 7.04
N VAL A 32 -15.41 -18.99 6.17
CA VAL A 32 -14.77 -18.43 4.98
C VAL A 32 -15.79 -17.87 4.00
N ARG A 33 -16.96 -18.52 3.86
CA ARG A 33 -18.00 -18.05 2.93
C ARG A 33 -18.58 -16.70 3.35
N ASP A 34 -18.77 -16.51 4.65
CA ASP A 34 -19.41 -15.32 5.19
C ASP A 34 -18.37 -14.27 5.64
N ALA A 35 -17.07 -14.58 5.52
CA ALA A 35 -15.98 -13.74 6.00
C ALA A 35 -15.94 -12.36 5.34
N CYS A 36 -15.81 -11.31 6.16
CA CYS A 36 -15.88 -9.91 5.76
C CYS A 36 -17.18 -9.63 5.00
N ASP A 37 -18.28 -10.10 5.58
CA ASP A 37 -19.61 -10.11 4.98
C ASP A 37 -19.67 -10.72 3.55
N GLY A 38 -18.86 -11.76 3.31
CA GLY A 38 -18.70 -12.42 2.02
C GLY A 38 -17.77 -11.71 1.02
N GLY A 39 -17.05 -10.68 1.46
CA GLY A 39 -16.09 -9.94 0.65
C GLY A 39 -14.74 -10.64 0.47
N LEU A 40 -14.38 -11.58 1.35
CA LEU A 40 -13.12 -12.34 1.24
C LEU A 40 -13.30 -13.56 0.33
N PRO A 41 -12.59 -13.68 -0.80
CA PRO A 41 -12.71 -14.84 -1.68
C PRO A 41 -12.25 -16.11 -0.98
N ALA A 42 -13.06 -17.17 -1.05
CA ALA A 42 -12.77 -18.42 -0.35
C ALA A 42 -11.50 -19.14 -0.84
N GLY A 43 -11.08 -18.91 -2.09
CA GLY A 43 -9.81 -19.40 -2.61
C GLY A 43 -8.64 -18.69 -1.94
N ALA A 44 -8.63 -17.35 -2.00
CA ALA A 44 -7.63 -16.52 -1.37
C ALA A 44 -7.54 -16.77 0.15
N ALA A 45 -8.67 -16.84 0.86
CA ALA A 45 -8.68 -17.12 2.30
C ALA A 45 -7.93 -18.41 2.66
N ARG A 46 -8.14 -19.50 1.89
CA ARG A 46 -7.51 -20.80 2.14
C ARG A 46 -6.03 -20.82 1.78
N GLU A 47 -5.63 -20.09 0.74
CA GLU A 47 -4.22 -19.98 0.35
C GLU A 47 -3.42 -19.10 1.32
N LEU A 48 -4.09 -18.09 1.91
CA LEU A 48 -3.52 -17.24 2.95
C LEU A 48 -3.36 -17.97 4.29
N ALA A 49 -4.27 -18.90 4.59
CA ALA A 49 -4.21 -19.65 5.84
C ALA A 49 -2.95 -20.52 5.88
N PRO A 50 -2.20 -20.54 7.01
CA PRO A 50 -1.10 -21.46 7.19
C PRO A 50 -1.55 -22.91 6.93
N HIS A 51 -0.63 -23.75 6.43
CA HIS A 51 -0.93 -25.16 6.20
C HIS A 51 -1.55 -25.82 7.45
N ASP A 52 -2.65 -26.52 7.23
CA ASP A 52 -3.44 -27.23 8.25
C ASP A 52 -4.07 -26.35 9.36
N ALA A 53 -4.03 -25.02 9.23
CA ALA A 53 -4.73 -24.13 10.15
C ALA A 53 -6.22 -24.05 9.84
N HIS A 54 -7.05 -24.15 10.88
CA HIS A 54 -8.50 -23.94 10.80
C HIS A 54 -8.87 -22.48 11.07
N PHE A 55 -10.01 -22.05 10.56
CA PHE A 55 -10.51 -20.70 10.81
C PHE A 55 -11.10 -20.63 12.22
N ALA A 56 -10.59 -19.68 13.01
CA ALA A 56 -10.99 -19.52 14.39
C ALA A 56 -12.25 -18.64 14.50
N GLY A 57 -12.27 -17.53 13.75
CA GLY A 57 -13.40 -16.60 13.74
C GLY A 57 -13.31 -15.53 12.66
N GLU A 58 -14.44 -14.87 12.47
CA GLU A 58 -14.55 -13.64 11.70
C GLU A 58 -15.39 -12.64 12.48
N GLU A 59 -14.98 -11.37 12.42
CA GLU A 59 -15.75 -10.24 12.90
C GLU A 59 -15.77 -9.16 11.83
N SER A 60 -16.98 -8.74 11.43
CA SER A 60 -17.16 -7.59 10.55
C SER A 60 -18.15 -6.60 11.15
N ARG A 61 -17.86 -5.31 10.96
CA ARG A 61 -18.69 -4.23 11.49
C ARG A 61 -18.68 -3.03 10.57
N THR A 62 -19.87 -2.60 10.16
CA THR A 62 -20.06 -1.33 9.43
C THR A 62 -20.65 -0.28 10.36
N LEU A 63 -19.96 0.85 10.50
CA LEU A 63 -20.38 2.04 11.22
C LEU A 63 -20.63 3.16 10.22
N ARG A 64 -21.75 3.09 9.48
CA ARG A 64 -22.07 4.05 8.39
C ARG A 64 -22.05 5.50 8.85
N GLY A 65 -22.53 5.79 10.05
CA GLY A 65 -22.52 7.15 10.62
C GLY A 65 -21.13 7.72 10.86
N LEU A 66 -20.11 6.86 10.96
CA LEU A 66 -18.70 7.25 11.09
C LEU A 66 -17.92 7.06 9.79
N GLY A 67 -18.57 6.59 8.72
CA GLY A 67 -17.89 6.25 7.47
C GLY A 67 -16.84 5.16 7.64
N GLU A 68 -17.09 4.18 8.53
CA GLU A 68 -16.09 3.18 8.91
C GLU A 68 -16.59 1.75 8.66
N TYR A 69 -15.70 0.92 8.11
CA TYR A 69 -15.90 -0.53 7.99
C TYR A 69 -14.69 -1.26 8.55
N ARG A 70 -14.92 -2.29 9.34
CA ARG A 70 -13.87 -3.16 9.86
C ARG A 70 -14.19 -4.61 9.52
N CYS A 71 -13.16 -5.36 9.17
CA CYS A 71 -13.22 -6.81 9.13
C CYS A 71 -11.95 -7.38 9.75
N GLU A 72 -12.08 -8.47 10.49
CA GLU A 72 -10.98 -9.28 10.97
C GLU A 72 -11.31 -10.75 10.79
N VAL A 73 -10.37 -11.49 10.22
CA VAL A 73 -10.44 -12.96 10.10
C VAL A 73 -9.24 -13.53 10.83
N THR A 74 -9.48 -14.54 11.65
CA THR A 74 -8.47 -15.22 12.46
C THR A 74 -8.43 -16.70 12.15
N VAL A 75 -7.24 -17.29 12.30
CA VAL A 75 -7.01 -18.73 12.24
C VAL A 75 -6.56 -19.21 13.62
N GLU A 76 -6.68 -20.51 13.86
CA GLU A 76 -6.17 -21.13 15.08
C GLU A 76 -4.65 -20.89 15.17
N GLY A 77 -4.19 -20.50 16.36
CA GLY A 77 -2.77 -20.36 16.69
C GLY A 77 -2.40 -21.26 17.87
N ASP A 78 -1.12 -21.27 18.22
CA ASP A 78 -0.58 -22.19 19.23
C ASP A 78 -1.20 -21.97 20.62
N ASP A 79 -1.38 -20.70 21.03
CA ASP A 79 -1.97 -20.32 22.33
C ASP A 79 -3.29 -19.54 22.20
N GLU A 80 -3.42 -18.71 21.15
CA GLU A 80 -4.59 -17.88 20.88
C GLU A 80 -4.84 -17.75 19.37
N PRO A 81 -6.07 -17.40 18.93
CA PRO A 81 -6.34 -17.13 17.53
C PRO A 81 -5.37 -16.08 16.96
N THR A 82 -4.75 -16.38 15.83
CA THR A 82 -3.83 -15.47 15.15
C THR A 82 -4.54 -14.77 13.99
N GLN A 83 -4.20 -13.51 13.78
CA GLN A 83 -4.78 -12.71 12.70
C GLN A 83 -4.33 -13.27 11.34
N LEU A 84 -5.30 -13.61 10.50
CA LEU A 84 -5.06 -13.93 9.10
C LEU A 84 -5.01 -12.65 8.27
N VAL A 85 -6.08 -11.84 8.39
CA VAL A 85 -6.25 -10.56 7.73
C VAL A 85 -7.10 -9.64 8.60
N SER A 86 -6.72 -8.37 8.67
CA SER A 86 -7.55 -7.30 9.20
C SER A 86 -7.63 -6.15 8.21
N LEU A 87 -8.84 -5.67 8.00
CA LEU A 87 -9.18 -4.51 7.19
C LEU A 87 -9.81 -3.45 8.09
N ARG A 88 -9.33 -2.21 7.97
CA ARG A 88 -10.04 -1.01 8.42
C ARG A 88 -10.19 -0.05 7.26
N ALA A 89 -11.43 0.30 6.92
CA ALA A 89 -11.75 1.25 5.88
C ALA A 89 -12.44 2.49 6.44
N TYR A 90 -12.04 3.65 5.95
CA TYR A 90 -12.49 4.97 6.41
C TYR A 90 -12.86 5.86 5.23
N THR A 91 -13.98 6.57 5.32
CA THR A 91 -14.37 7.64 4.39
C THR A 91 -14.39 9.03 5.04
N GLY A 92 -14.33 9.10 6.37
CA GLY A 92 -14.19 10.35 7.10
C GLY A 92 -12.79 10.96 6.93
N ARG A 93 -12.71 12.24 6.52
CA ARG A 93 -11.45 12.95 6.23
C ARG A 93 -10.42 12.81 7.36
N ASP A 94 -10.79 13.11 8.59
CA ASP A 94 -9.87 13.08 9.73
C ASP A 94 -9.34 11.67 10.02
N ALA A 95 -10.15 10.65 9.80
CA ALA A 95 -9.74 9.25 9.98
C ALA A 95 -8.80 8.80 8.85
N VAL A 96 -9.09 9.17 7.60
CA VAL A 96 -8.22 8.94 6.44
C VAL A 96 -6.85 9.61 6.66
N GLU A 97 -6.86 10.90 6.99
CA GLU A 97 -5.65 11.68 7.24
C GLU A 97 -4.85 11.13 8.42
N GLY A 98 -5.50 10.86 9.55
CA GLY A 98 -4.85 10.32 10.75
C GLY A 98 -4.24 8.94 10.52
N SER A 99 -4.87 8.09 9.73
CA SER A 99 -4.34 6.77 9.36
C SER A 99 -3.15 6.89 8.41
N LEU A 100 -3.23 7.74 7.37
CA LEU A 100 -2.11 7.99 6.45
C LEU A 100 -0.89 8.57 7.16
N LEU A 101 -1.10 9.55 8.05
CA LEU A 101 -0.02 10.12 8.86
C LEU A 101 0.63 9.07 9.76
N THR A 102 -0.16 8.17 10.34
CA THR A 102 0.35 7.03 11.13
C THR A 102 1.20 6.11 10.28
N SER A 103 0.72 5.70 9.10
CA SER A 103 1.49 4.86 8.16
C SER A 103 2.81 5.53 7.76
N VAL A 104 2.80 6.84 7.49
CA VAL A 104 3.99 7.58 7.03
C VAL A 104 5.03 7.84 8.12
N ARG A 105 4.60 8.24 9.33
CA ARG A 105 5.50 8.43 10.49
C ARG A 105 6.26 7.15 10.86
N SER A 106 5.65 6.02 10.57
CA SER A 106 6.18 4.69 10.78
C SER A 106 7.41 4.35 9.90
N GLY A 107 7.67 5.09 8.81
CA GLY A 107 8.92 5.00 8.07
C GLY A 107 8.76 5.17 6.56
N PHE A 108 8.56 6.41 6.11
CA PHE A 108 8.36 6.77 4.70
C PHE A 108 9.44 6.23 3.74
N GLN A 109 10.70 6.22 4.17
CA GLN A 109 11.85 5.83 3.34
C GLN A 109 11.76 4.40 2.81
N ARG A 110 10.90 3.56 3.40
CA ARG A 110 10.70 2.14 3.07
C ARG A 110 9.23 1.87 2.72
N MET A 111 8.67 2.68 1.84
CA MET A 111 7.35 2.44 1.26
C MET A 111 7.48 2.10 -0.21
N ALA A 112 6.54 1.29 -0.72
CA ALA A 112 6.48 0.92 -2.13
C ALA A 112 5.05 1.04 -2.65
N ALA A 113 4.87 1.68 -3.81
CA ALA A 113 3.59 1.64 -4.50
C ALA A 113 3.21 0.17 -4.82
N VAL A 114 1.90 -0.13 -4.75
CA VAL A 114 1.42 -1.46 -5.19
C VAL A 114 1.56 -1.60 -6.72
N PRO A 115 1.72 -2.82 -7.26
CA PRO A 115 1.98 -3.03 -8.68
C PRO A 115 0.76 -2.73 -9.56
N GLU A 116 0.98 -2.76 -10.88
CA GLU A 116 -0.04 -2.63 -11.93
C GLU A 116 -0.93 -1.37 -11.81
N GLY A 117 -0.39 -0.29 -11.25
CA GLY A 117 -1.08 1.00 -11.18
C GLY A 117 -2.24 1.02 -10.18
N LEU A 118 -2.26 0.11 -9.21
CA LEU A 118 -3.25 0.15 -8.14
C LEU A 118 -3.02 1.39 -7.22
N PRO A 119 -4.09 2.01 -6.71
CA PRO A 119 -4.01 3.28 -5.99
C PRO A 119 -3.66 3.07 -4.50
N GLY A 120 -2.50 2.47 -4.24
CA GLY A 120 -2.10 2.12 -2.88
C GLY A 120 -0.59 2.01 -2.69
N PHE A 121 -0.19 1.67 -1.48
CA PHE A 121 1.20 1.43 -1.13
C PHE A 121 1.31 0.38 -0.02
N VAL A 122 2.52 -0.18 0.12
CA VAL A 122 2.91 -1.06 1.20
C VAL A 122 3.91 -0.34 2.10
N SER A 123 3.66 -0.38 3.40
CA SER A 123 4.56 0.19 4.41
C SER A 123 5.63 -0.81 4.81
N ARG A 124 6.70 -0.34 5.48
CA ARG A 124 7.75 -1.19 6.04
C ARG A 124 7.25 -2.29 6.98
N TYR A 125 6.07 -2.12 7.58
CA TYR A 125 5.44 -3.08 8.47
C TYR A 125 4.60 -4.11 7.70
N LYS A 126 4.77 -4.16 6.38
CA LYS A 126 4.06 -5.05 5.45
C LYS A 126 2.54 -4.87 5.52
N THR A 127 2.09 -3.68 5.96
CA THR A 127 0.70 -3.24 5.86
C THR A 127 0.47 -2.67 4.46
N ALA A 128 -0.72 -2.89 3.91
CA ALA A 128 -1.11 -2.32 2.62
C ALA A 128 -2.20 -1.26 2.83
N ASP A 129 -2.05 -0.12 2.17
CA ASP A 129 -2.99 1.00 2.23
C ASP A 129 -3.48 1.30 0.80
N PHE A 130 -4.80 1.31 0.57
CA PHE A 130 -5.41 1.68 -0.70
C PHE A 130 -6.26 2.93 -0.52
N LEU A 131 -5.99 3.97 -1.32
CA LEU A 131 -6.72 5.22 -1.30
C LEU A 131 -7.51 5.38 -2.61
N VAL A 132 -8.82 5.17 -2.55
CA VAL A 132 -9.70 5.24 -3.73
C VAL A 132 -10.67 6.42 -3.66
N PRO A 133 -11.03 7.04 -4.79
CA PRO A 133 -12.05 8.09 -4.82
C PRO A 133 -13.44 7.52 -4.52
N CYS A 134 -14.27 8.28 -3.82
CA CYS A 134 -15.67 7.95 -3.52
C CYS A 134 -16.65 8.92 -4.19
N PRO A 135 -17.00 8.72 -5.47
CA PRO A 135 -17.86 9.65 -6.20
C PRO A 135 -19.30 9.73 -5.68
N ASP A 136 -19.81 8.68 -5.02
CA ASP A 136 -21.21 8.63 -4.56
C ASP A 136 -21.41 9.29 -3.19
N LEU A 137 -20.33 9.58 -2.47
CA LEU A 137 -20.37 10.30 -1.22
C LEU A 137 -20.41 11.82 -1.45
N PRO A 138 -21.09 12.57 -0.57
CA PRO A 138 -21.16 14.02 -0.70
C PRO A 138 -19.78 14.64 -0.60
N LYS A 139 -19.55 15.66 -1.43
CA LYS A 139 -18.36 16.51 -1.34
C LYS A 139 -18.27 17.13 0.04
N ASP A 140 -17.04 17.35 0.49
CA ASP A 140 -16.81 18.03 1.75
C ASP A 140 -17.09 19.55 1.65
N ALA A 141 -16.91 20.25 2.77
CA ALA A 141 -17.17 21.69 2.86
C ALA A 141 -16.32 22.53 1.89
N ASP A 142 -15.18 22.01 1.43
CA ASP A 142 -14.27 22.66 0.49
C ASP A 142 -14.57 22.24 -0.96
N GLY A 143 -15.62 21.46 -1.20
CA GLY A 143 -16.05 21.00 -2.52
C GLY A 143 -15.22 19.85 -3.10
N ARG A 144 -14.38 19.21 -2.28
CA ARG A 144 -13.51 18.11 -2.69
C ARG A 144 -14.26 16.79 -2.74
N SER A 145 -13.80 15.91 -3.62
CA SER A 145 -14.32 14.55 -3.72
C SER A 145 -13.83 13.73 -2.52
N PRO A 146 -14.71 13.08 -1.77
CA PRO A 146 -14.30 12.24 -0.65
C PRO A 146 -13.53 11.01 -1.16
N LYS A 147 -12.75 10.41 -0.27
CA LYS A 147 -11.91 9.24 -0.55
C LYS A 147 -12.15 8.18 0.50
N MET A 148 -11.95 6.92 0.13
CA MET A 148 -11.88 5.82 1.06
C MET A 148 -10.43 5.38 1.19
N LEU A 149 -9.92 5.33 2.42
CA LEU A 149 -8.70 4.63 2.75
C LEU A 149 -9.07 3.24 3.27
N ALA A 150 -8.49 2.19 2.68
CA ALA A 150 -8.56 0.83 3.19
C ALA A 150 -7.17 0.39 3.65
N HIS A 151 -7.01 0.19 4.94
CA HIS A 151 -5.79 -0.24 5.61
C HIS A 151 -5.85 -1.73 5.92
N PHE A 152 -4.82 -2.47 5.53
CA PHE A 152 -4.70 -3.91 5.69
C PHE A 152 -3.50 -4.29 6.55
N THR A 153 -3.75 -5.20 7.48
CA THR A 153 -2.70 -5.98 8.15
C THR A 153 -2.92 -7.44 7.81
N PHE A 154 -1.85 -8.13 7.40
CA PHE A 154 -1.84 -9.56 7.18
C PHE A 154 -1.02 -10.24 8.27
N GLY A 155 -1.39 -11.46 8.64
CA GLY A 155 -0.57 -12.29 9.51
C GLY A 155 0.84 -12.48 8.92
N GLU A 156 1.85 -12.59 9.77
CA GLU A 156 3.26 -12.72 9.33
C GLU A 156 3.47 -13.89 8.36
N LYS A 157 2.85 -15.04 8.66
CA LYS A 157 2.89 -16.26 7.84
C LYS A 157 2.08 -16.14 6.53
N THR A 158 1.17 -15.17 6.45
CA THR A 158 0.25 -14.94 5.33
C THR A 158 0.92 -14.21 4.16
N LEU A 159 2.00 -13.48 4.43
CA LEU A 159 2.70 -12.64 3.44
C LEU A 159 3.45 -13.45 2.37
N THR A 160 3.52 -14.77 2.51
CA THR A 160 4.04 -15.72 1.51
C THR A 160 2.96 -16.28 0.58
N GLY A 161 1.67 -16.02 0.86
CA GLY A 161 0.51 -16.48 0.08
C GLY A 161 0.34 -15.72 -1.23
N ARG A 162 1.26 -15.94 -2.18
CA ARG A 162 1.23 -15.31 -3.50
C ARG A 162 0.45 -16.18 -4.50
N PRO A 163 -0.50 -15.64 -5.27
CA PRO A 163 -0.94 -14.24 -5.38
C PRO A 163 -2.12 -13.86 -4.45
N ALA A 164 -2.59 -14.79 -3.60
CA ALA A 164 -3.79 -14.63 -2.78
C ALA A 164 -3.87 -13.35 -1.93
N VAL A 165 -2.73 -12.77 -1.49
CA VAL A 165 -2.74 -11.53 -0.70
C VAL A 165 -3.38 -10.38 -1.47
N TYR A 166 -3.08 -10.23 -2.77
CA TYR A 166 -3.68 -9.18 -3.58
C TYR A 166 -5.13 -9.47 -3.94
N GLU A 167 -5.46 -10.73 -4.22
CA GLU A 167 -6.84 -11.13 -4.48
C GLU A 167 -7.74 -10.80 -3.28
N ALA A 168 -7.27 -11.12 -2.07
CA ALA A 168 -7.95 -10.78 -0.83
C ALA A 168 -8.02 -9.26 -0.64
N ALA A 169 -6.89 -8.53 -0.73
CA ALA A 169 -6.87 -7.09 -0.53
C ALA A 169 -7.84 -6.37 -1.48
N VAL A 170 -7.74 -6.63 -2.79
CA VAL A 170 -8.60 -5.97 -3.79
C VAL A 170 -10.07 -6.32 -3.61
N ALA A 171 -10.40 -7.60 -3.37
CA ALA A 171 -11.78 -8.00 -3.14
C ALA A 171 -12.37 -7.31 -1.89
N LEU A 172 -11.56 -7.19 -0.83
CA LEU A 172 -11.95 -6.51 0.40
C LEU A 172 -12.05 -4.99 0.24
N VAL A 173 -11.20 -4.33 -0.57
CA VAL A 173 -11.36 -2.92 -0.93
C VAL A 173 -12.69 -2.71 -1.65
N ASN A 174 -13.00 -3.56 -2.64
CA ASN A 174 -14.25 -3.48 -3.38
C ASN A 174 -15.46 -3.70 -2.46
N SER A 175 -15.41 -4.70 -1.58
CA SER A 175 -16.46 -4.93 -0.56
C SER A 175 -16.62 -3.73 0.37
N ALA A 176 -15.53 -3.14 0.86
CA ALA A 176 -15.57 -1.96 1.71
C ALA A 176 -16.21 -0.76 1.00
N SER A 177 -15.88 -0.55 -0.28
CA SER A 177 -16.49 0.48 -1.12
C SER A 177 -18.01 0.32 -1.18
N ASP A 178 -18.49 -0.89 -1.46
CA ASP A 178 -19.92 -1.19 -1.53
C ASP A 178 -20.62 -0.98 -0.17
N ARG A 179 -20.00 -1.44 0.93
CA ARG A 179 -20.55 -1.34 2.29
C ARG A 179 -20.67 0.11 2.78
N LEU A 180 -19.70 0.93 2.40
CA LEU A 180 -19.63 2.34 2.75
C LEU A 180 -20.38 3.24 1.75
N GLY A 181 -20.89 2.69 0.64
CA GLY A 181 -21.54 3.47 -0.41
C GLY A 181 -20.58 4.46 -1.07
N CYS A 182 -19.31 4.10 -1.17
CA CYS A 182 -18.25 4.94 -1.74
C CYS A 182 -18.45 5.16 -3.24
N GLY A 183 -18.92 4.14 -3.97
CA GLY A 183 -19.06 4.21 -5.42
C GLY A 183 -17.74 4.14 -6.18
N ALA A 184 -16.65 3.70 -5.52
CA ALA A 184 -15.36 3.54 -6.18
C ALA A 184 -15.46 2.53 -7.32
N ALA A 185 -14.78 2.81 -8.43
CA ALA A 185 -14.64 1.85 -9.53
C ALA A 185 -13.95 0.57 -9.00
N PRO A 186 -14.48 -0.63 -9.30
CA PRO A 186 -13.90 -1.87 -8.82
C PRO A 186 -12.45 -2.05 -9.25
N LEU A 187 -11.58 -2.28 -8.28
CA LEU A 187 -10.17 -2.60 -8.52
C LEU A 187 -10.05 -4.04 -9.03
N LYS A 188 -8.97 -4.32 -9.75
CA LYS A 188 -8.60 -5.66 -10.21
C LYS A 188 -7.31 -6.09 -9.54
N ALA A 189 -7.26 -7.33 -9.07
CA ALA A 189 -6.03 -7.89 -8.52
C ALA A 189 -4.96 -7.94 -9.62
N PRO A 190 -3.68 -7.66 -9.29
CA PRO A 190 -2.58 -7.85 -10.21
C PRO A 190 -2.52 -9.29 -10.71
N THR A 191 -2.05 -9.47 -11.94
CA THR A 191 -1.91 -10.80 -12.57
C THR A 191 -0.56 -11.46 -12.28
N GLY A 192 0.37 -10.71 -11.69
CA GLY A 192 1.67 -11.20 -11.26
C GLY A 192 1.59 -12.29 -10.20
N LYS A 193 2.64 -13.10 -10.10
CA LYS A 193 2.79 -14.16 -9.08
C LYS A 193 3.43 -13.64 -7.79
N ASP A 194 3.66 -12.34 -7.71
CA ASP A 194 4.34 -11.73 -6.58
C ASP A 194 3.33 -11.37 -5.48
N GLY A 195 3.80 -11.45 -4.24
CA GLY A 195 3.03 -11.02 -3.06
C GLY A 195 3.15 -9.51 -2.88
N LEU A 196 2.74 -9.03 -1.70
CA LEU A 196 3.04 -7.64 -1.34
C LEU A 196 4.55 -7.40 -1.46
N PRO A 197 4.98 -6.30 -2.09
CA PRO A 197 6.40 -5.93 -2.11
C PRO A 197 6.86 -5.85 -0.66
N ASP A 198 7.90 -6.58 -0.33
CA ASP A 198 8.59 -6.40 0.94
C ASP A 198 9.45 -5.14 0.80
N PRO A 199 9.13 -4.03 1.50
CA PRO A 199 9.91 -2.82 1.33
C PRO A 199 11.29 -2.91 1.97
N GLU A 200 11.54 -3.95 2.78
CA GLU A 200 12.83 -4.30 3.37
C GLU A 200 13.66 -5.23 2.47
N ASP A 201 13.03 -5.98 1.55
CA ASP A 201 13.79 -6.68 0.52
C ASP A 201 14.43 -5.66 -0.42
N GLU A 202 15.71 -5.90 -0.73
CA GLU A 202 16.42 -5.15 -1.75
C GLU A 202 15.76 -5.45 -3.10
N GLN A 203 14.86 -4.57 -3.54
CA GLN A 203 14.40 -4.60 -4.92
C GLN A 203 15.62 -4.45 -5.83
N ASP A 204 15.75 -5.36 -6.79
CA ASP A 204 16.84 -5.36 -7.75
C ASP A 204 16.89 -4.01 -8.49
N PRO A 205 17.91 -3.19 -8.24
CA PRO A 205 17.97 -1.88 -8.88
C PRO A 205 18.17 -2.06 -10.39
N VAL A 206 17.41 -1.34 -11.20
CA VAL A 206 17.60 -1.33 -12.65
C VAL A 206 18.61 -0.27 -13.05
N TRP A 207 19.27 -0.44 -14.19
CA TRP A 207 20.12 0.62 -14.72
C TRP A 207 19.28 1.82 -15.19
N LEU A 208 19.82 3.03 -15.06
CA LEU A 208 19.09 4.25 -15.43
C LEU A 208 18.67 4.26 -16.91
N ASP A 209 19.48 3.70 -17.81
CA ASP A 209 19.18 3.60 -19.24
C ASP A 209 18.05 2.60 -19.55
N GLU A 210 17.89 1.57 -18.71
CA GLU A 210 16.81 0.57 -18.74
C GLU A 210 15.53 1.04 -18.03
N ALA A 211 15.59 2.10 -17.22
CA ALA A 211 14.46 2.64 -16.45
C ALA A 211 13.40 3.40 -17.29
N GLY A 212 13.29 3.13 -18.60
CA GLY A 212 12.43 3.89 -19.52
C GLY A 212 10.93 3.74 -19.28
N ASP A 213 10.51 2.57 -18.82
CA ASP A 213 9.09 2.22 -18.60
C ASP A 213 8.68 2.30 -17.11
N THR A 214 9.56 2.85 -16.27
CA THR A 214 9.36 2.93 -14.81
C THR A 214 8.78 4.29 -14.41
N GLY A 215 8.29 4.40 -13.17
CA GLY A 215 7.93 5.68 -12.58
C GLY A 215 9.12 6.63 -12.43
N CYS A 216 10.36 6.15 -12.56
CA CYS A 216 11.58 6.95 -12.44
C CYS A 216 12.19 7.38 -13.78
N ALA A 217 11.49 7.16 -14.90
CA ALA A 217 11.98 7.43 -16.26
C ALA A 217 12.41 8.88 -16.52
N TRP A 218 11.85 9.85 -15.78
CA TRP A 218 12.22 11.28 -15.86
C TRP A 218 13.72 11.52 -15.73
N ALA A 219 14.40 10.72 -14.90
CA ALA A 219 15.80 10.89 -14.57
C ALA A 219 16.74 10.69 -15.77
N ARG A 220 16.30 9.94 -16.80
CA ARG A 220 17.04 9.74 -18.06
C ARG A 220 17.30 11.04 -18.80
N LYS A 221 16.39 12.01 -18.67
CA LYS A 221 16.44 13.32 -19.35
C LYS A 221 16.91 14.45 -18.42
N ALA A 222 16.96 14.21 -17.11
CA ALA A 222 17.30 15.23 -16.12
C ALA A 222 18.82 15.51 -16.01
N GLY A 223 19.64 14.73 -16.72
CA GLY A 223 21.09 14.91 -16.80
C GLY A 223 21.79 14.64 -15.47
N LEU A 224 21.54 13.48 -14.86
CA LEU A 224 22.31 13.03 -13.70
C LEU A 224 23.82 13.03 -14.02
N PRO A 225 24.71 13.36 -13.07
CA PRO A 225 26.16 13.43 -13.31
C PRO A 225 26.68 12.14 -13.96
N SER A 226 27.36 12.28 -15.10
CA SER A 226 27.56 11.21 -16.09
C SER A 226 28.91 10.49 -16.00
N ALA A 227 29.77 10.80 -15.03
CA ALA A 227 31.15 10.33 -15.02
C ALA A 227 31.68 9.96 -13.62
N PRO A 228 32.16 8.72 -13.39
CA PRO A 228 31.89 7.46 -14.10
C PRO A 228 30.79 6.64 -13.37
N ALA A 229 29.83 7.32 -12.77
CA ALA A 229 28.76 6.70 -11.99
C ALA A 229 27.78 5.95 -12.90
N ALA A 230 27.78 4.62 -12.81
CA ALA A 230 26.70 3.82 -13.36
C ALA A 230 25.53 3.89 -12.36
N TRP A 231 24.56 4.75 -12.65
CA TRP A 231 23.40 4.98 -11.78
C TRP A 231 22.45 3.80 -11.83
N ARG A 232 22.12 3.30 -10.64
CA ARG A 232 21.08 2.31 -10.45
C ARG A 232 19.86 2.95 -9.80
N VAL A 233 18.68 2.53 -10.22
CA VAL A 233 17.40 3.09 -9.84
C VAL A 233 16.57 2.01 -9.17
N VAL A 234 16.07 2.32 -7.98
CA VAL A 234 15.03 1.54 -7.33
C VAL A 234 13.72 2.30 -7.52
N ASP A 235 12.84 1.78 -8.38
CA ASP A 235 11.53 2.35 -8.65
C ASP A 235 10.49 1.81 -7.67
N ARG A 236 9.93 2.70 -6.87
CA ARG A 236 8.85 2.41 -5.93
C ARG A 236 7.64 3.30 -6.21
N MET A 237 7.45 3.70 -7.46
CA MET A 237 6.36 4.57 -7.90
C MET A 237 5.34 3.84 -8.78
N ASN A 238 4.12 4.34 -8.73
CA ASN A 238 3.16 4.21 -9.82
C ASN A 238 2.35 5.51 -9.90
N ASP A 239 1.60 5.72 -10.98
CA ASP A 239 0.91 7.00 -11.22
C ASP A 239 -0.40 7.16 -10.41
N ALA A 240 -0.92 6.10 -9.80
CA ALA A 240 -2.17 6.09 -9.04
C ALA A 240 -1.96 6.17 -7.51
N ALA A 241 -0.83 5.66 -7.01
CA ALA A 241 -0.54 5.55 -5.59
C ALA A 241 -0.50 6.95 -4.93
N PRO A 242 -0.97 7.09 -3.68
CA PRO A 242 -0.93 8.37 -2.97
C PRO A 242 0.49 8.79 -2.57
N ILE A 243 1.45 7.89 -2.70
CA ILE A 243 2.87 8.13 -2.44
C ILE A 243 3.72 7.41 -3.49
N GLY A 244 4.95 7.88 -3.70
CA GLY A 244 5.92 7.21 -4.56
C GLY A 244 7.35 7.61 -4.23
N ARG A 245 8.30 6.73 -4.51
CA ARG A 245 9.73 6.99 -4.29
C ARG A 245 10.61 6.48 -5.44
N CYS A 246 11.57 7.29 -5.86
CA CYS A 246 12.68 6.90 -6.72
C CYS A 246 13.96 7.04 -5.92
N ALA A 247 14.69 5.95 -5.70
CA ALA A 247 16.00 6.00 -5.05
C ALA A 247 17.09 5.72 -6.08
N PHE A 248 18.09 6.58 -6.12
CA PHE A 248 19.23 6.51 -7.04
C PHE A 248 20.48 6.19 -6.24
N GLN A 249 21.12 5.08 -6.62
CA GLN A 249 22.38 4.63 -6.06
C GLN A 249 23.49 4.83 -7.09
N ASN A 250 24.65 5.25 -6.60
CA ASN A 250 25.88 5.35 -7.38
C ASN A 250 26.86 4.31 -6.84
N ARG A 251 27.40 3.46 -7.71
CA ARG A 251 28.53 2.59 -7.37
C ARG A 251 29.83 3.34 -7.66
N ALA A 252 30.55 3.75 -6.62
CA ALA A 252 31.94 4.14 -6.78
C ALA A 252 32.78 2.88 -7.11
N PRO A 253 33.79 2.96 -8.00
CA PRO A 253 34.70 1.84 -8.23
C PRO A 253 35.47 1.50 -6.95
N GLY A 254 35.28 0.30 -6.41
CA GLY A 254 36.01 -0.20 -5.24
C GLY A 254 35.26 -0.22 -3.91
N ASP A 255 34.04 0.32 -3.86
CA ASP A 255 33.17 0.24 -2.67
C ASP A 255 32.17 -0.92 -2.80
N ASP A 256 32.10 -1.75 -1.77
CA ASP A 256 31.15 -2.86 -1.65
C ASP A 256 29.82 -2.43 -1.01
N GLU A 257 29.77 -1.26 -0.36
CA GLU A 257 28.56 -0.68 0.22
C GLU A 257 27.99 0.44 -0.67
N PRO A 258 26.69 0.41 -1.03
CA PRO A 258 26.07 1.51 -1.75
C PRO A 258 26.08 2.78 -0.88
N GLY A 259 26.62 3.88 -1.43
CA GLY A 259 26.55 5.19 -0.79
C GLY A 259 25.11 5.66 -0.56
N ALA A 260 24.93 6.61 0.36
CA ALA A 260 23.62 7.16 0.72
C ALA A 260 22.80 7.56 -0.54
N PRO A 261 21.57 7.05 -0.71
CA PRO A 261 20.84 7.21 -1.96
C PRO A 261 20.32 8.64 -2.13
N LEU A 262 20.45 9.16 -3.36
CA LEU A 262 19.69 10.35 -3.78
C LEU A 262 18.25 9.90 -3.98
N ALA A 263 17.29 10.43 -3.23
CA ALA A 263 15.90 9.99 -3.31
C ALA A 263 14.91 11.13 -3.62
N PHE A 264 13.97 10.81 -4.49
CA PHE A 264 12.88 11.68 -4.91
C PHE A 264 11.55 11.06 -4.50
N GLU A 265 10.69 11.84 -3.89
CA GLU A 265 9.45 11.38 -3.29
C GLU A 265 8.29 12.23 -3.77
N SER A 266 7.16 11.60 -4.07
CA SER A 266 5.91 12.29 -4.41
C SER A 266 4.83 11.90 -3.42
N TRP A 267 4.13 12.87 -2.87
CA TRP A 267 3.03 12.69 -1.91
C TRP A 267 1.79 13.41 -2.42
N TYR A 268 0.63 12.76 -2.38
CA TYR A 268 -0.62 13.27 -2.94
C TYR A 268 -1.74 13.27 -1.90
N GLY A 269 -2.29 14.45 -1.63
CA GLY A 269 -3.44 14.73 -0.78
C GLY A 269 -3.14 15.74 0.33
N ASP A 270 -4.17 16.38 0.88
CA ASP A 270 -4.00 17.48 1.86
C ASP A 270 -3.32 17.04 3.18
N TRP A 271 -3.37 15.75 3.50
CA TRP A 271 -2.64 15.16 4.63
C TRP A 271 -1.13 15.42 4.56
N THR A 272 -0.61 15.71 3.36
CA THR A 272 0.81 15.96 3.11
C THR A 272 1.28 17.34 3.58
N ASP A 273 0.38 18.33 3.71
CA ASP A 273 0.72 19.65 4.28
C ASP A 273 1.20 19.52 5.74
N ARG A 274 0.61 18.56 6.47
CA ARG A 274 1.04 18.25 7.84
C ARG A 274 2.40 17.59 7.90
N LEU A 275 2.78 16.79 6.89
CA LEU A 275 4.13 16.22 6.84
C LEU A 275 5.21 17.29 6.72
N LEU A 276 4.96 18.32 5.90
CA LEU A 276 5.89 19.44 5.73
C LEU A 276 5.94 20.33 6.98
N THR A 277 4.80 20.60 7.61
CA THR A 277 4.74 21.51 8.77
C THR A 277 5.18 20.86 10.08
N GLU A 278 4.95 19.55 10.27
CA GLU A 278 5.31 18.82 11.48
C GLU A 278 6.76 18.29 11.47
N GLY A 279 7.58 18.69 10.49
CA GLY A 279 9.04 18.52 10.54
C GLY A 279 9.55 17.10 10.25
N LEU A 280 8.74 16.24 9.60
CA LEU A 280 9.31 15.06 8.93
C LEU A 280 10.17 15.49 7.74
N SER A 281 9.92 16.67 7.17
CA SER A 281 10.90 17.37 6.37
C SER A 281 12.08 17.79 7.24
N HIS A 282 13.20 17.07 7.12
CA HIS A 282 14.46 17.57 7.65
C HIS A 282 14.67 18.97 7.06
N ALA A 283 15.12 19.94 7.85
CA ALA A 283 15.30 21.36 7.46
C ALA A 283 16.23 21.61 6.24
N ARG A 284 16.64 20.54 5.55
CA ARG A 284 17.55 20.50 4.39
C ARG A 284 16.92 19.90 3.12
N TRP A 285 15.70 19.37 3.17
CA TRP A 285 15.06 18.83 1.96
C TRP A 285 14.58 19.95 1.05
N LEU A 286 14.83 19.79 -0.26
CA LEU A 286 14.26 20.67 -1.26
C LEU A 286 12.86 20.17 -1.59
N THR A 287 11.89 21.08 -1.63
CA THR A 287 10.48 20.77 -1.85
C THR A 287 9.91 21.54 -3.04
N ALA A 288 8.93 20.95 -3.69
CA ALA A 288 8.08 21.59 -4.66
C ALA A 288 6.63 21.18 -4.38
N THR A 289 5.69 22.08 -4.68
CA THR A 289 4.27 21.91 -4.36
C THR A 289 3.42 22.04 -5.63
N ALA A 290 2.32 21.32 -5.70
CA ALA A 290 1.34 21.39 -6.78
C ALA A 290 -0.07 21.10 -6.26
N ARG A 291 -1.07 21.15 -7.15
CA ARG A 291 -2.47 20.82 -6.86
C ARG A 291 -2.94 19.69 -7.78
N CYS A 292 -3.30 18.54 -7.22
CA CYS A 292 -3.84 17.40 -7.98
C CYS A 292 -5.28 17.15 -7.54
N ASP A 293 -6.25 17.16 -8.46
CA ASP A 293 -7.68 17.06 -8.15
C ASP A 293 -8.18 18.06 -7.09
N GLY A 294 -7.54 19.23 -7.03
CA GLY A 294 -7.84 20.26 -6.03
C GLY A 294 -7.30 19.98 -4.63
N GLU A 295 -6.42 19.00 -4.44
CA GLU A 295 -5.70 18.71 -3.19
C GLU A 295 -4.20 19.01 -3.31
N ALA A 296 -3.53 19.20 -2.18
CA ALA A 296 -2.08 19.39 -2.12
C ALA A 296 -1.33 18.18 -2.69
N ALA A 297 -0.23 18.45 -3.39
CA ALA A 297 0.77 17.46 -3.75
C ALA A 297 2.15 18.03 -3.48
N HIS A 298 3.01 17.22 -2.87
CA HIS A 298 4.37 17.61 -2.49
C HIS A 298 5.38 16.69 -3.14
N PHE A 299 6.44 17.29 -3.66
CA PHE A 299 7.57 16.61 -4.26
C PHE A 299 8.81 16.97 -3.46
N VAL A 300 9.53 15.95 -3.03
CA VAL A 300 10.65 16.10 -2.09
C VAL A 300 11.89 15.48 -2.68
N LEU A 301 13.01 16.19 -2.55
CA LEU A 301 14.33 15.66 -2.77
C LEU A 301 15.04 15.53 -1.42
N SER A 302 15.29 14.28 -1.02
CA SER A 302 16.15 13.95 0.11
C SER A 302 17.50 13.47 -0.41
N ALA A 303 18.56 14.15 0.01
CA ALA A 303 19.93 13.71 -0.13
C ALA A 303 20.56 13.77 1.27
N ASP A 304 21.29 12.73 1.66
CA ASP A 304 22.17 12.86 2.83
C ASP A 304 23.27 13.90 2.52
N ASP A 305 23.78 14.55 3.58
CA ASP A 305 24.62 15.74 3.49
C ASP A 305 25.74 15.60 2.44
N GLU A 306 25.74 16.54 1.48
CA GLU A 306 26.70 16.65 0.37
C GLU A 306 26.92 15.35 -0.42
N PHE A 307 25.87 14.87 -1.12
CA PHE A 307 26.07 13.90 -2.19
C PHE A 307 27.20 14.38 -3.14
N PRO A 308 28.34 13.66 -3.22
CA PRO A 308 29.53 14.16 -3.92
C PRO A 308 29.22 14.52 -5.38
N GLY A 309 29.50 15.76 -5.77
CA GLY A 309 29.27 16.24 -7.14
C GLY A 309 27.86 16.77 -7.45
N LEU A 310 26.95 16.85 -6.48
CA LEU A 310 25.61 17.43 -6.66
C LEU A 310 25.41 18.70 -5.81
N GLY A 311 25.82 19.85 -6.35
CA GLY A 311 25.53 21.15 -5.73
C GLY A 311 24.03 21.50 -5.72
N THR A 312 23.62 22.41 -4.84
CA THR A 312 22.22 22.82 -4.62
C THR A 312 21.49 23.25 -5.90
N ALA A 313 22.16 23.96 -6.81
CA ALA A 313 21.56 24.37 -8.09
C ALA A 313 21.17 23.15 -8.96
N LYS A 314 22.00 22.11 -8.98
CA LYS A 314 21.73 20.88 -9.71
C LYS A 314 20.64 20.06 -9.02
N GLN A 315 20.65 19.98 -7.70
CA GLN A 315 19.59 19.35 -6.91
C GLN A 315 18.22 20.00 -7.19
N ARG A 316 18.13 21.34 -7.20
CA ARG A 316 16.90 22.06 -7.57
C ARG A 316 16.45 21.77 -9.00
N ALA A 317 17.38 21.71 -9.95
CA ALA A 317 17.06 21.38 -11.34
C ALA A 317 16.53 19.94 -11.48
N LEU A 318 17.10 18.99 -10.74
CA LEU A 318 16.62 17.60 -10.70
C LEU A 318 15.24 17.51 -10.04
N LEU A 319 15.02 18.18 -8.91
CA LEU A 319 13.70 18.23 -8.26
C LEU A 319 12.65 18.83 -9.18
N LYS A 320 12.99 19.89 -9.91
CA LYS A 320 12.09 20.50 -10.89
C LYS A 320 11.73 19.51 -11.99
N ALA A 321 12.71 18.82 -12.58
CA ALA A 321 12.46 17.83 -13.63
C ALA A 321 11.59 16.66 -13.13
N PHE A 322 11.82 16.22 -11.89
CA PHE A 322 10.98 15.22 -11.24
C PHE A 322 9.54 15.71 -11.04
N ALA A 323 9.36 16.90 -10.47
CA ALA A 323 8.04 17.46 -10.21
C ALA A 323 7.26 17.73 -11.51
N GLU A 324 7.92 18.21 -12.56
CA GLU A 324 7.31 18.41 -13.88
C GLU A 324 6.78 17.10 -14.47
N ASP A 325 7.57 16.00 -14.43
CA ASP A 325 7.10 14.66 -14.88
C ASP A 325 5.87 14.20 -14.08
N LYS A 326 5.87 14.40 -12.77
CA LYS A 326 4.74 13.96 -11.92
C LYS A 326 3.48 14.78 -12.11
N VAL A 327 3.64 16.08 -12.26
CA VAL A 327 2.52 16.99 -12.56
C VAL A 327 1.91 16.64 -13.91
N GLU A 328 2.72 16.37 -14.94
CA GLU A 328 2.24 15.99 -16.26
C GLU A 328 1.48 14.66 -16.24
N ARG A 329 2.08 13.61 -15.67
CA ARG A 329 1.47 12.26 -15.62
C ARG A 329 0.14 12.21 -14.88
N ARG A 330 0.00 13.02 -13.83
CA ARG A 330 -1.17 13.01 -12.94
C ARG A 330 -2.13 14.18 -13.20
N GLY A 331 -1.85 15.02 -14.21
CA GLY A 331 -2.72 16.14 -14.60
C GLY A 331 -2.86 17.22 -13.51
N CYS A 332 -1.81 17.44 -12.72
CA CYS A 332 -1.82 18.43 -11.64
C CYS A 332 -1.61 19.86 -12.17
N THR A 333 -1.89 20.86 -11.34
CA THR A 333 -1.74 22.29 -11.64
C THR A 333 -0.91 23.01 -10.59
N ASP A 334 -0.62 24.29 -10.82
CA ASP A 334 -0.01 25.20 -9.84
C ASP A 334 1.34 24.74 -9.27
N LEU A 335 2.19 24.11 -10.10
CA LEU A 335 3.54 23.72 -9.69
C LEU A 335 4.36 24.93 -9.24
N ARG A 336 4.89 24.87 -8.02
CA ARG A 336 5.76 25.88 -7.40
C ARG A 336 6.96 25.19 -6.78
N MET A 337 8.12 25.83 -6.87
CA MET A 337 9.34 25.38 -6.20
C MET A 337 9.47 26.16 -4.89
N ASP A 338 9.65 25.48 -3.77
CA ASP A 338 9.89 26.18 -2.51
C ASP A 338 11.35 26.70 -2.48
N GLY A 339 11.51 27.97 -2.10
CA GLY A 339 12.82 28.62 -2.00
C GLY A 339 13.24 29.50 -3.17
N ALA A 340 12.31 30.09 -3.91
CA ALA A 340 12.59 31.35 -4.62
C ALA A 340 12.54 32.51 -3.60
N GLU A 341 13.58 33.34 -3.58
CA GLU A 341 13.74 34.56 -2.77
C GLU A 341 14.26 34.41 -1.33
N ALA A 342 15.59 34.26 -1.22
CA ALA A 342 16.35 34.89 -0.13
C ALA A 342 17.45 35.78 -0.74
N GLN A 343 17.04 37.03 -1.02
CA GLN A 343 17.82 38.27 -1.02
C GLN A 343 19.25 38.23 -1.60
N SER A 344 19.36 38.65 -2.86
CA SER A 344 20.50 39.49 -3.26
C SER A 344 20.32 40.87 -2.63
N GLY A 345 21.01 41.10 -1.51
CA GLY A 345 21.19 42.38 -0.85
C GLY A 345 22.63 42.49 -0.38
#